data_AF-A0A9W9YNR9-F1
#
_entry.id   AF-A0A9W9YNR9-F1
#
_cell.length_a   1.000
_cell.length_b   1.000
_cell.length_c   1.000
_cell.angle_alpha   90.00
_cell.angle_beta   90.00
_cell.angle_gamma   90.00
#
_symmetry.space_group_name_H-M   'P 1'
#
loop_
_entity.id
_entity.type
_entity.pdbx_description
1 polymer ?
#
loop_
_entity_poly.entity_id
_entity_poly.type
_entity_poly.pdbx_seq_one_letter_code
_entity_poly.pdbx_strand_id
1 'polypeptide(L)'
;MAAKRAHLAVDYNQLNSFSSVVLYDTAHTCTRKTYKDKFNVERIIYRRKARNDFEYLIRWEGWTLDQSTWEPTEHLTPELLRSYEKPLKPNPGRLEEASRQFYSGVLSALRAKSVAPFYVSFDLDLWRYVSSNRGCNSQHKGYKLYSIEDLAFLKLPEHWWNYLNDHGQGQAVKPPLKIKPILSWTPATQMFKDGKLIVRQRMPLEKLCVDILRRPCDTANLFQ
;
A
#
# COMPACT_ATOMS: atom_id res chain seq x y z
N MET A 1 -27.19 -66.60 52.64
CA MET A 1 -26.20 -66.46 51.54
C MET A 1 -26.54 -65.20 50.74
N ALA A 2 -25.69 -64.17 50.79
CA ALA A 2 -25.95 -62.92 50.07
C ALA A 2 -25.54 -63.06 48.59
N ALA A 3 -26.50 -62.93 47.68
CA ALA A 3 -26.24 -62.94 46.25
C ALA A 3 -25.51 -61.65 45.84
N LYS A 4 -24.35 -61.78 45.17
CA LYS A 4 -23.64 -60.65 44.58
C LYS A 4 -24.53 -59.99 43.53
N ARG A 5 -24.80 -58.68 43.67
CA ARG A 5 -25.48 -57.87 42.64
C ARG A 5 -24.63 -57.90 41.37
N ALA A 6 -25.23 -58.37 40.26
CA ALA A 6 -24.61 -58.28 38.95
C ALA A 6 -24.52 -56.81 38.54
N HIS A 7 -23.31 -56.34 38.24
CA HIS A 7 -23.11 -55.01 37.68
C HIS A 7 -23.50 -55.08 36.19
N LEU A 8 -24.56 -54.38 35.79
CA LEU A 8 -24.90 -54.26 34.37
C LEU A 8 -23.73 -53.56 33.66
N ALA A 9 -23.28 -54.16 32.55
CA ALA A 9 -22.27 -53.55 31.71
C ALA A 9 -22.85 -52.28 31.10
N VAL A 10 -22.21 -51.14 31.37
CA VAL A 10 -22.62 -49.86 30.78
C VAL A 10 -22.28 -49.90 29.29
N ASP A 11 -23.28 -49.81 28.43
CA ASP A 11 -23.07 -49.70 26.98
C ASP A 11 -22.64 -48.27 26.64
N TYR A 12 -21.33 -48.07 26.60
CA TYR A 12 -20.71 -46.79 26.26
C TYR A 12 -21.08 -46.31 24.85
N ASN A 13 -21.48 -47.20 23.92
CA ASN A 13 -21.91 -46.79 22.58
C ASN A 13 -23.29 -46.11 22.62
N GLN A 14 -24.23 -46.61 23.42
CA GLN A 14 -25.50 -45.92 23.64
C GLN A 14 -25.29 -44.57 24.32
N LEU A 15 -24.42 -44.52 25.34
CA LEU A 15 -24.12 -43.28 26.06
C LEU A 15 -23.52 -42.20 25.13
N ASN A 16 -22.65 -42.60 24.18
CA ASN A 16 -22.07 -41.72 23.18
C ASN A 16 -23.12 -41.20 22.17
N SER A 17 -24.11 -42.02 21.80
CA SER A 17 -25.20 -41.63 20.90
C SER A 17 -26.14 -40.57 21.51
N PHE A 18 -26.35 -40.61 22.84
CA PHE A 18 -27.18 -39.64 23.56
C PHE A 18 -26.43 -38.36 23.98
N SER A 19 -25.12 -38.28 23.73
CA SER A 19 -24.33 -37.08 24.04
C SER A 19 -24.61 -35.98 23.00
N SER A 20 -25.42 -34.99 23.36
CA SER A 20 -25.67 -33.79 22.55
C SER A 20 -24.51 -32.79 22.55
N VAL A 21 -23.36 -33.13 23.15
CA VAL A 21 -22.21 -32.24 23.23
C VAL A 21 -21.33 -32.45 22.00
N VAL A 22 -21.50 -31.57 21.01
CA VAL A 22 -20.58 -31.40 19.89
C VAL A 22 -19.29 -30.77 20.44
N LEU A 23 -18.35 -31.58 20.93
CA LEU A 23 -17.04 -31.16 21.45
C LEU A 23 -15.93 -31.12 20.39
N TYR A 24 -16.30 -31.11 19.12
CA TYR A 24 -15.37 -30.81 18.04
C TYR A 24 -16.02 -29.72 17.23
N ASP A 25 -15.47 -28.51 17.39
CA ASP A 25 -15.57 -27.49 16.38
C ASP A 25 -15.38 -28.20 15.04
N THR A 26 -16.40 -28.17 14.18
CA THR A 26 -16.28 -28.60 12.80
C THR A 26 -15.44 -27.53 12.14
N ALA A 27 -14.17 -27.46 12.54
CA ALA A 27 -13.15 -26.68 11.92
C ALA A 27 -13.21 -27.09 10.46
N HIS A 28 -13.78 -26.20 9.65
CA HIS A 28 -13.74 -26.28 8.22
C HIS A 28 -12.31 -26.68 7.90
N THR A 29 -12.12 -27.93 7.47
CA THR A 29 -10.81 -28.40 7.06
C THR A 29 -10.53 -27.58 5.81
N CYS A 30 -9.83 -26.46 6.00
CA CYS A 30 -9.34 -25.62 4.94
C CYS A 30 -8.42 -26.53 4.13
N THR A 31 -8.97 -27.09 3.06
CA THR A 31 -8.22 -27.88 2.10
C THR A 31 -7.13 -26.96 1.58
N ARG A 32 -5.91 -27.20 2.07
CA ARG A 32 -4.73 -26.40 1.75
C ARG A 32 -4.48 -26.57 0.25
N LYS A 33 -4.95 -25.62 -0.57
CA LYS A 33 -4.66 -25.61 -2.00
C LYS A 33 -3.14 -25.54 -2.13
N THR A 34 -2.55 -26.61 -2.64
CA THR A 34 -1.12 -26.68 -2.92
C THR A 34 -0.86 -25.95 -4.23
N TYR A 35 -0.47 -24.68 -4.13
CA TYR A 35 0.01 -23.91 -5.28
C TYR A 35 1.34 -24.50 -5.73
N LYS A 36 1.37 -25.10 -6.93
CA LYS A 36 2.54 -25.83 -7.45
C LYS A 36 3.60 -24.92 -8.09
N ASP A 37 3.22 -23.72 -8.52
CA ASP A 37 4.09 -22.86 -9.32
C ASP A 37 4.63 -21.70 -8.50
N LYS A 38 5.96 -21.58 -8.44
CA LYS A 38 6.67 -20.46 -7.83
C LYS A 38 7.03 -19.45 -8.92
N PHE A 39 6.76 -18.18 -8.67
CA PHE A 39 7.08 -17.08 -9.59
C PHE A 39 7.97 -16.06 -8.89
N ASN A 40 8.82 -15.41 -9.67
CA ASN A 40 9.67 -14.35 -9.15
C ASN A 40 8.86 -13.06 -8.96
N VAL A 41 9.10 -12.40 -7.82
CA VAL A 41 8.45 -11.15 -7.44
C VAL A 41 9.44 -10.01 -7.57
N GLU A 42 9.06 -8.98 -8.32
CA GLU A 42 9.83 -7.73 -8.43
C GLU A 42 9.68 -6.91 -7.14
N ARG A 43 8.43 -6.64 -6.73
CA ARG A 43 8.11 -5.91 -5.49
C ARG A 43 6.65 -6.11 -5.06
N ILE A 44 6.37 -5.77 -3.81
CA ILE A 44 4.99 -5.66 -3.32
C ILE A 44 4.53 -4.20 -3.45
N ILE A 45 3.43 -3.96 -4.17
CA ILE A 45 2.88 -2.62 -4.44
C ILE A 45 2.10 -2.11 -3.23
N TYR A 46 1.11 -2.89 -2.76
CA TYR A 46 0.14 -2.45 -1.75
C TYR A 46 -0.39 -3.61 -0.92
N ARG A 47 -0.87 -3.30 0.30
CA ARG A 47 -1.55 -4.23 1.20
C ARG A 47 -2.98 -3.78 1.45
N ARG A 48 -3.94 -4.70 1.35
CA ARG A 48 -5.33 -4.47 1.76
C ARG A 48 -5.76 -5.49 2.81
N LYS A 49 -6.72 -5.11 3.66
CA LYS A 49 -7.36 -6.02 4.60
C LYS A 49 -8.43 -6.82 3.84
N ALA A 50 -8.35 -8.14 3.88
CA ALA A 50 -9.34 -9.06 3.36
C ALA A 50 -10.23 -9.60 4.50
N ARG A 51 -11.17 -10.51 4.21
CA ARG A 51 -12.11 -11.05 5.21
C ARG A 51 -11.40 -11.82 6.33
N ASN A 52 -10.39 -12.63 5.98
CA ASN A 52 -9.69 -13.48 6.93
C ASN A 52 -8.37 -12.88 7.40
N ASP A 53 -7.58 -12.31 6.48
CA ASP A 53 -6.24 -11.77 6.79
C ASP A 53 -5.90 -10.58 5.86
N PHE A 54 -4.66 -10.48 5.37
CA PHE A 54 -4.21 -9.48 4.41
C PHE A 54 -4.00 -10.10 3.02
N GLU A 55 -4.21 -9.26 2.01
CA GLU A 55 -3.81 -9.54 0.65
C GLU A 55 -2.86 -8.46 0.17
N TYR A 56 -1.94 -8.85 -0.69
CA TYR A 56 -0.86 -8.02 -1.19
C TYR A 56 -0.89 -8.00 -2.71
N LEU A 57 -0.83 -6.80 -3.29
CA LEU A 57 -0.74 -6.65 -4.74
C LEU A 57 0.72 -6.83 -5.17
N ILE A 58 0.96 -7.87 -5.97
CA ILE A 58 2.30 -8.30 -6.37
C ILE A 58 2.64 -7.79 -7.76
N ARG A 59 3.81 -7.15 -7.86
CA ARG A 59 4.47 -6.86 -9.14
C ARG A 59 5.35 -8.06 -9.49
N TRP A 60 4.98 -8.80 -10.53
CA TRP A 60 5.72 -9.97 -10.99
C TRP A 60 6.92 -9.57 -11.85
N GLU A 61 8.05 -10.26 -11.67
CA GLU A 61 9.28 -10.00 -12.43
C GLU A 61 9.11 -10.43 -13.90
N GLY A 62 9.42 -9.54 -14.85
CA GLY A 62 9.31 -9.82 -16.29
C GLY A 62 7.90 -9.70 -16.89
N TRP A 63 6.89 -9.39 -16.07
CA TRP A 63 5.50 -9.24 -16.49
C TRP A 63 5.09 -7.76 -16.54
N THR A 64 3.97 -7.44 -17.18
CA THR A 64 3.44 -6.06 -17.29
C THR A 64 2.57 -5.69 -16.08
N LEU A 65 2.34 -4.39 -15.83
CA LEU A 65 1.69 -3.93 -14.59
C LEU A 65 0.23 -4.38 -14.48
N ASP A 66 -0.46 -4.54 -15.60
CA ASP A 66 -1.82 -5.10 -15.70
C ASP A 66 -1.93 -6.55 -15.23
N GLN A 67 -0.83 -7.31 -15.23
CA GLN A 67 -0.78 -8.70 -14.78
C GLN A 67 -0.52 -8.82 -13.27
N SER A 68 -0.46 -7.70 -12.54
CA SER A 68 -0.31 -7.71 -11.08
C SER A 68 -1.54 -8.32 -10.42
N THR A 69 -1.34 -9.24 -9.47
CA THR A 69 -2.42 -9.96 -8.79
C THR A 69 -2.40 -9.76 -7.28
N TRP A 70 -3.56 -9.92 -6.64
CA TRP A 70 -3.68 -9.92 -5.19
C TRP A 70 -3.41 -11.32 -4.66
N GLU A 71 -2.32 -11.47 -3.93
CA GLU A 71 -1.93 -12.73 -3.31
C GLU A 71 -2.16 -12.67 -1.78
N PRO A 72 -2.74 -13.71 -1.17
CA PRO A 72 -2.88 -13.81 0.28
C PRO A 72 -1.50 -13.90 0.95
N THR A 73 -1.42 -13.54 2.24
CA THR A 73 -0.21 -13.66 3.06
C THR A 73 0.45 -15.05 2.94
N GLU A 74 -0.36 -16.13 2.87
CA GLU A 74 0.12 -17.51 2.80
C GLU A 74 0.95 -17.83 1.56
N HIS A 75 0.80 -17.06 0.47
CA HIS A 75 1.58 -17.25 -0.76
C HIS A 75 2.95 -16.56 -0.71
N LEU A 76 3.18 -15.69 0.29
CA LEU A 76 4.37 -14.86 0.38
C LEU A 76 5.38 -15.41 1.37
N THR A 77 6.66 -15.30 1.00
CA THR A 77 7.74 -15.62 1.92
C THR A 77 7.85 -14.54 3.01
N PRO A 78 8.34 -14.88 4.22
CA PRO A 78 8.60 -13.90 5.27
C PRO A 78 9.56 -12.78 4.84
N GLU A 79 10.45 -13.05 3.90
CA GLU A 79 11.38 -12.08 3.32
C GLU A 79 10.66 -11.02 2.48
N LEU A 80 9.70 -11.42 1.64
CA LEU A 80 8.87 -10.50 0.86
C LEU A 80 8.00 -9.62 1.74
N LEU A 81 7.42 -10.18 2.80
CA LEU A 81 6.64 -9.40 3.76
C LEU A 81 7.52 -8.35 4.48
N ARG A 82 8.75 -8.73 4.84
CA ARG A 82 9.72 -7.81 5.44
C ARG A 82 10.14 -6.70 4.47
N SER A 83 10.37 -7.03 3.20
CA SER A 83 10.73 -6.03 2.18
C SER A 83 9.59 -5.04 1.90
N TYR A 84 8.34 -5.45 2.09
CA TYR A 84 7.21 -4.52 2.02
C TYR A 84 7.22 -3.50 3.16
N GLU A 85 7.46 -3.94 4.40
CA GLU A 85 7.47 -3.04 5.57
C GLU A 85 8.72 -2.16 5.64
N LYS A 86 9.87 -2.74 5.26
CA LYS A 86 11.17 -2.06 5.23
C LYS A 86 11.82 -2.33 3.87
N PRO A 87 11.50 -1.51 2.85
CA PRO A 87 12.09 -1.66 1.53
C PRO A 87 13.61 -1.53 1.58
N LEU A 88 14.28 -2.33 0.76
CA LEU A 88 15.71 -2.20 0.53
C LEU A 88 16.02 -0.90 -0.22
N LYS A 89 17.30 -0.51 -0.23
CA LYS A 89 17.76 0.66 -0.98
C LYS A 89 17.38 0.49 -2.47
N PRO A 90 16.57 1.39 -3.05
CA PRO A 90 16.14 1.28 -4.44
C PRO A 90 17.27 1.63 -5.40
N ASN A 91 17.08 1.26 -6.67
CA ASN A 91 17.95 1.72 -7.75
C ASN A 91 17.99 3.26 -7.77
N PRO A 92 19.19 3.89 -7.79
CA PRO A 92 19.33 5.34 -7.76
C PRO A 92 18.57 6.05 -8.87
N GLY A 93 18.56 5.52 -10.10
CA GLY A 93 17.86 6.15 -11.23
C GLY A 93 16.33 6.16 -11.05
N ARG A 94 15.78 5.11 -10.43
CA ARG A 94 14.35 5.03 -10.13
C ARG A 94 13.95 6.02 -9.04
N LEU A 95 14.81 6.18 -8.02
CA LEU A 95 14.62 7.18 -6.97
C LEU A 95 14.73 8.61 -7.49
N GLU A 96 15.70 8.86 -8.38
CA GLU A 96 15.88 10.17 -9.02
C GLU A 96 14.66 10.56 -9.86
N GLU A 97 14.13 9.65 -10.67
CA GLU A 97 12.92 9.90 -11.45
C GLU A 97 11.72 10.20 -10.56
N ALA A 98 11.50 9.41 -9.51
CA ALA A 98 10.41 9.66 -8.55
C ALA A 98 10.57 11.02 -7.86
N SER A 99 11.81 11.41 -7.53
CA SER A 99 12.13 12.70 -6.91
C SER A 99 11.89 13.86 -7.88
N ARG A 100 12.24 13.71 -9.15
CA ARG A 100 11.97 14.67 -10.23
C ARG A 100 10.47 14.88 -10.44
N GLN A 101 9.69 13.80 -10.47
CA GLN A 101 8.22 13.87 -10.58
C GLN A 101 7.61 14.58 -9.38
N PHE A 102 8.06 14.27 -8.16
CA PHE A 102 7.63 14.93 -6.94
C PHE A 102 7.94 16.43 -6.96
N TYR A 103 9.18 16.79 -7.29
CA TYR A 103 9.61 18.18 -7.39
C TYR A 103 8.80 18.96 -8.43
N SER A 104 8.64 18.41 -9.63
CA SER A 104 7.82 19.00 -10.70
C SER A 104 6.38 19.22 -10.26
N GLY A 105 5.80 18.26 -9.52
CA GLY A 105 4.45 18.38 -8.95
C GLY A 105 4.35 19.52 -7.93
N VAL A 106 5.32 19.64 -7.02
CA VAL A 106 5.37 20.71 -6.02
C VAL A 106 5.50 22.08 -6.68
N LEU A 107 6.41 22.27 -7.62
CA LEU A 107 6.56 23.53 -8.36
C LEU A 107 5.29 23.90 -9.13
N SER A 108 4.69 22.91 -9.81
CA SER A 108 3.43 23.13 -10.53
C SER A 108 2.32 23.57 -9.58
N ALA A 109 2.27 23.01 -8.38
CA ALA A 109 1.30 23.41 -7.36
C ALA A 109 1.56 24.81 -6.81
N LEU A 110 2.82 25.19 -6.56
CA LEU A 110 3.19 26.55 -6.10
C LEU A 110 2.93 27.62 -7.16
N ARG A 111 3.07 27.28 -8.44
CA ARG A 111 2.73 28.18 -9.55
C ARG A 111 1.21 28.28 -9.78
N ALA A 112 0.45 27.24 -9.44
CA ALA A 112 -0.98 27.18 -9.69
C ALA A 112 -1.79 28.03 -8.71
N LYS A 113 -2.87 28.64 -9.22
CA LYS A 113 -3.84 29.39 -8.39
C LYS A 113 -4.70 28.47 -7.51
N SER A 114 -4.87 27.20 -7.90
CA SER A 114 -5.70 26.23 -7.18
C SER A 114 -5.05 25.82 -5.87
N VAL A 115 -5.80 25.82 -4.77
CA VAL A 115 -5.40 25.33 -3.45
C VAL A 115 -5.77 23.86 -3.21
N ALA A 116 -6.32 23.17 -4.22
CA ALA A 116 -6.69 21.77 -4.10
C ALA A 116 -5.45 20.86 -3.96
N PRO A 117 -5.57 19.71 -3.29
CA PRO A 117 -4.54 18.68 -3.31
C PRO A 117 -4.23 18.24 -4.75
N PHE A 118 -2.95 17.98 -5.01
CA PHE A 118 -2.48 17.51 -6.31
C PHE A 118 -2.00 16.07 -6.22
N TYR A 119 -1.95 15.41 -7.38
CA TYR A 119 -1.54 14.02 -7.49
C TYR A 119 -0.22 13.92 -8.24
N VAL A 120 0.72 13.18 -7.66
CA VAL A 120 2.01 12.86 -8.28
C VAL A 120 2.08 11.35 -8.53
N SER A 121 2.50 10.94 -9.72
CA SER A 121 2.81 9.53 -10.01
C SER A 121 4.05 9.15 -9.21
N PHE A 122 3.94 8.17 -8.32
CA PHE A 122 5.02 7.81 -7.41
C PHE A 122 4.83 6.39 -6.90
N ASP A 123 5.86 5.57 -7.03
CA ASP A 123 5.80 4.18 -6.60
C ASP A 123 5.74 4.06 -5.08
N LEU A 124 4.80 3.26 -4.57
CA LEU A 124 4.48 3.22 -3.15
C LEU A 124 5.54 2.52 -2.31
N ASP A 125 6.35 1.63 -2.90
CA ASP A 125 7.53 1.06 -2.25
C ASP A 125 8.64 2.08 -2.06
N LEU A 126 8.87 2.95 -3.05
CA LEU A 126 9.79 4.08 -2.91
C LEU A 126 9.28 5.03 -1.84
N TRP A 127 7.96 5.25 -1.76
CA TRP A 127 7.39 6.12 -0.74
C TRP A 127 7.60 5.54 0.67
N ARG A 128 7.41 4.22 0.83
CA ARG A 128 7.74 3.51 2.08
C ARG A 128 9.22 3.63 2.43
N TYR A 129 10.12 3.53 1.45
CA TYR A 129 11.56 3.72 1.64
C TYR A 129 11.89 5.15 2.11
N VAL A 130 11.45 6.16 1.34
CA VAL A 130 11.71 7.58 1.59
C VAL A 130 11.15 8.01 2.94
N SER A 131 9.90 7.67 3.22
CA SER A 131 9.29 8.02 4.50
C SER A 131 9.92 7.23 5.65
N SER A 132 10.37 5.98 5.45
CA SER A 132 10.92 5.12 6.51
C SER A 132 10.01 5.07 7.76
N ASN A 133 8.69 5.08 7.55
CA ASN A 133 7.65 5.21 8.59
C ASN A 133 7.67 6.50 9.42
N ARG A 134 8.45 7.51 9.03
CA ARG A 134 8.43 8.85 9.63
C ARG A 134 7.12 9.59 9.34
N GLY A 135 7.03 10.80 9.88
CA GLY A 135 5.86 11.66 9.83
C GLY A 135 4.82 11.37 10.92
N CYS A 136 3.99 12.36 11.21
CA CYS A 136 2.94 12.30 12.22
C CYS A 136 1.59 11.95 11.59
N ASN A 137 0.75 11.19 12.31
CA ASN A 137 -0.58 10.89 11.81
C ASN A 137 -1.43 12.18 11.73
N SER A 138 -2.09 12.38 10.59
CA SER A 138 -3.07 13.45 10.44
C SER A 138 -4.42 13.02 11.03
N GLN A 139 -5.27 13.98 11.37
CA GLN A 139 -6.68 13.73 11.71
C GLN A 139 -7.46 13.11 10.54
N HIS A 140 -7.04 13.37 9.30
CA HIS A 140 -7.68 12.80 8.11
C HIS A 140 -7.18 11.38 7.84
N LYS A 141 -8.12 10.43 7.66
CA LYS A 141 -7.82 9.01 7.47
C LYS A 141 -6.85 8.74 6.31
N GLY A 142 -5.71 8.14 6.65
CA GLY A 142 -4.67 7.73 5.71
C GLY A 142 -3.69 8.84 5.30
N TYR A 143 -3.86 10.07 5.81
CA TYR A 143 -2.88 11.13 5.63
C TYR A 143 -1.86 11.11 6.76
N LYS A 144 -0.61 11.44 6.41
CA LYS A 144 0.47 11.75 7.35
C LYS A 144 1.04 13.14 7.06
N LEU A 145 1.55 13.78 8.10
CA LEU A 145 2.21 15.07 8.06
C LEU A 145 3.72 14.86 8.06
N TYR A 146 4.41 15.51 7.15
CA TYR A 146 5.86 15.38 6.95
C TYR A 146 6.52 16.76 7.01
N SER A 147 7.57 16.87 7.81
CA SER A 147 8.48 18.01 7.75
C SER A 147 9.38 17.92 6.51
N ILE A 148 10.07 19.01 6.16
CA ILE A 148 11.02 19.01 5.04
C ILE A 148 12.14 17.98 5.28
N GLU A 149 12.60 17.86 6.53
CA GLU A 149 13.63 16.90 6.97
C GLU A 149 13.20 15.44 6.80
N ASP A 150 11.91 15.14 6.96
CA ASP A 150 11.38 13.80 6.72
C ASP A 150 11.52 13.38 5.25
N LEU A 151 11.64 14.35 4.33
CA LEU A 151 11.75 14.10 2.90
C LEU A 151 13.20 14.12 2.39
N ALA A 152 14.20 14.18 3.28
CA ALA A 152 15.61 14.25 2.92
C ALA A 152 16.09 13.11 1.98
N PHE A 153 15.48 11.92 2.06
CA PHE A 153 15.84 10.78 1.20
C PHE A 153 15.46 10.96 -0.27
N LEU A 154 14.60 11.94 -0.61
CA LEU A 154 14.34 12.32 -2.00
C LEU A 154 15.52 13.06 -2.65
N LYS A 155 16.50 13.53 -1.86
CA LYS A 155 17.67 14.28 -2.37
C LYS A 155 17.27 15.44 -3.30
N LEU A 156 16.24 16.17 -2.91
CA LEU A 156 15.73 17.30 -3.68
C LEU A 156 16.71 18.49 -3.61
N PRO A 157 16.71 19.40 -4.59
CA PRO A 157 17.49 20.64 -4.56
C PRO A 157 17.16 21.49 -3.32
N GLU A 158 18.11 22.26 -2.78
CA GLU A 158 17.94 23.01 -1.51
C GLU A 158 16.69 23.91 -1.45
N HIS A 159 16.28 24.48 -2.58
CA HIS A 159 15.15 25.40 -2.69
C HIS A 159 13.90 24.75 -3.30
N TRP A 160 13.76 23.43 -3.23
CA TRP A 160 12.64 22.70 -3.84
C TRP A 160 11.25 23.12 -3.31
N TRP A 161 11.22 23.68 -2.10
CA TRP A 161 10.03 24.04 -1.33
C TRP A 161 9.47 25.43 -1.68
N ASN A 162 10.12 26.20 -2.56
CA ASN A 162 9.63 27.51 -2.99
C ASN A 162 9.62 27.66 -4.52
N TYR A 163 8.88 28.67 -4.97
CA TYR A 163 8.86 29.16 -6.34
C TYR A 163 8.85 30.68 -6.30
N LEU A 164 9.79 31.31 -7.00
CA LEU A 164 9.87 32.75 -7.23
C LEU A 164 9.84 33.03 -8.73
N ASN A 165 9.18 34.13 -9.12
CA ASN A 165 9.20 34.64 -10.49
C ASN A 165 10.39 35.60 -10.70
N ASP A 166 10.50 36.15 -11.91
CA ASP A 166 11.55 37.11 -12.30
C ASP A 166 11.51 38.42 -11.48
N HIS A 167 10.38 38.73 -10.82
CA HIS A 167 10.23 39.87 -9.93
C HIS A 167 10.61 39.56 -8.48
N GLY A 168 11.09 38.35 -8.18
CA GLY A 168 11.45 37.93 -6.83
C GLY A 168 10.24 37.69 -5.92
N GLN A 169 9.04 37.51 -6.49
CA GLN A 169 7.80 37.24 -5.75
C GLN A 169 7.30 35.83 -6.07
N GLY A 170 6.64 35.18 -5.10
CA GLY A 170 6.03 33.89 -5.36
C GLY A 170 5.44 33.22 -4.12
N GLN A 171 5.58 31.90 -4.04
CA GLN A 171 4.99 31.09 -2.99
C GLN A 171 5.99 30.08 -2.45
N ALA A 172 5.96 29.87 -1.14
CA ALA A 172 6.70 28.84 -0.44
C ALA A 172 5.74 27.86 0.23
N VAL A 173 6.15 26.60 0.29
CA VAL A 173 5.50 25.59 1.13
C VAL A 173 5.71 25.98 2.59
N LYS A 174 4.62 26.06 3.36
CA LYS A 174 4.64 26.16 4.81
C LYS A 174 4.54 24.74 5.38
N PRO A 175 5.62 24.18 5.97
CA PRO A 175 5.57 22.84 6.58
C PRO A 175 4.55 22.77 7.73
N PRO A 176 3.99 21.59 8.02
CA PRO A 176 4.25 20.29 7.38
C PRO A 176 3.45 20.03 6.09
N LEU A 177 3.95 19.15 5.22
CA LEU A 177 3.23 18.65 4.05
C LEU A 177 2.29 17.51 4.47
N LYS A 178 1.05 17.53 3.97
CA LYS A 178 0.06 16.48 4.23
C LYS A 178 -0.01 15.54 3.03
N ILE A 179 0.46 14.30 3.19
CA ILE A 179 0.62 13.35 2.09
C ILE A 179 -0.14 12.05 2.37
N LYS A 180 -0.81 11.53 1.36
CA LYS A 180 -1.48 10.22 1.37
C LYS A 180 -1.07 9.38 0.16
N PRO A 181 -0.47 8.20 0.36
CA PRO A 181 -0.29 7.22 -0.71
C PRO A 181 -1.63 6.64 -1.14
N ILE A 182 -1.86 6.55 -2.45
CA ILE A 182 -3.09 6.09 -3.06
C ILE A 182 -2.75 5.06 -4.13
N LEU A 183 -3.40 3.90 -4.04
CA LEU A 183 -3.49 2.94 -5.13
C LEU A 183 -4.84 3.13 -5.83
N SER A 184 -4.80 3.45 -7.12
CA SER A 184 -5.97 3.53 -7.99
C SER A 184 -5.81 2.56 -9.17
N TRP A 185 -6.78 2.51 -10.07
CA TRP A 185 -6.77 1.59 -11.22
C TRP A 185 -7.15 2.35 -12.47
N THR A 186 -6.60 1.96 -13.63
CA THR A 186 -7.04 2.50 -14.92
C THR A 186 -8.56 2.29 -15.13
N PRO A 187 -9.23 3.14 -15.92
CA PRO A 187 -10.63 2.91 -16.27
C PRO A 187 -10.84 1.51 -16.87
N ALA A 188 -11.98 0.90 -16.56
CA ALA A 188 -12.34 -0.37 -17.17
C ALA A 188 -12.56 -0.15 -18.68
N THR A 189 -11.86 -0.91 -19.50
CA THR A 189 -11.97 -0.86 -20.97
C THR A 189 -12.25 -2.25 -21.50
N GLN A 190 -12.84 -2.31 -22.69
CA GLN A 190 -13.15 -3.55 -23.38
C GLN A 190 -12.24 -3.70 -24.59
N MET A 191 -11.95 -4.94 -24.96
CA MET A 191 -11.15 -5.27 -26.14
C MET A 191 -11.92 -6.31 -26.93
N PHE A 192 -11.94 -6.15 -28.25
CA PHE A 192 -12.53 -7.13 -29.14
C PHE A 192 -11.47 -8.16 -29.51
N LYS A 193 -11.70 -9.43 -29.18
CA LYS A 193 -10.80 -10.54 -29.51
C LYS A 193 -11.63 -11.78 -29.83
N ASP A 194 -11.30 -12.45 -30.94
CA ASP A 194 -11.94 -13.69 -31.38
C ASP A 194 -13.48 -13.61 -31.49
N GLY A 195 -13.98 -12.48 -32.03
CA GLY A 195 -15.42 -12.26 -32.20
C GLY A 195 -16.16 -11.90 -30.90
N LYS A 196 -15.45 -11.79 -29.77
CA LYS A 196 -16.05 -11.51 -28.45
C LYS A 196 -15.45 -10.25 -27.83
N LEU A 197 -16.29 -9.54 -27.09
CA LEU A 197 -15.89 -8.38 -26.31
C LEU A 197 -15.43 -8.86 -24.92
N ILE A 198 -14.14 -8.72 -24.64
CA ILE A 198 -13.49 -9.16 -23.39
C ILE A 198 -13.10 -7.93 -22.58
N VAL A 199 -13.35 -7.96 -21.27
CA VAL A 199 -12.92 -6.89 -20.35
C VAL A 199 -11.39 -6.95 -20.22
N ARG A 200 -10.72 -5.81 -20.43
CA ARG A 200 -9.27 -5.71 -20.27
C ARG A 200 -8.90 -5.73 -18.79
N GLN A 201 -7.76 -6.34 -18.49
CA GLN A 201 -7.16 -6.22 -17.17
C GLN A 201 -6.80 -4.76 -16.89
N ARG A 202 -7.07 -4.31 -15.67
CA ARG A 202 -6.83 -2.93 -15.23
C ARG A 202 -5.41 -2.82 -14.71
N MET A 203 -4.73 -1.73 -15.04
CA MET A 203 -3.40 -1.46 -14.52
C MET A 203 -3.51 -0.73 -13.18
N PRO A 204 -2.70 -1.12 -12.17
CA PRO A 204 -2.58 -0.36 -10.95
C PRO A 204 -1.91 0.99 -11.24
N LEU A 205 -2.42 2.05 -10.61
CA LEU A 205 -1.92 3.42 -10.71
C LEU A 205 -1.54 3.91 -9.32
N GLU A 206 -0.22 3.97 -9.06
CA GLU A 206 0.39 4.40 -7.81
C GLU A 206 0.58 5.92 -7.79
N LYS A 207 0.04 6.59 -6.76
CA LYS A 207 0.04 8.04 -6.67
C LYS A 207 0.24 8.52 -5.23
N LEU A 208 0.83 9.69 -5.08
CA LEU A 208 0.75 10.48 -3.84
C LEU A 208 -0.28 11.60 -4.03
N CYS A 209 -1.26 11.66 -3.13
CA CYS A 209 -2.06 12.86 -2.95
C CYS A 209 -1.32 13.76 -1.98
N VAL A 210 -0.91 14.93 -2.46
CA VAL A 210 -0.11 15.90 -1.72
C VAL A 210 -0.94 17.16 -1.52
N ASP A 211 -1.07 17.55 -0.26
CA ASP A 211 -1.75 18.76 0.18
C ASP A 211 -0.71 19.63 0.91
N ILE A 212 -0.52 20.84 0.40
CA ILE A 212 0.51 21.78 0.88
C ILE A 212 -0.15 23.07 1.35
N LEU A 213 0.27 23.54 2.53
CA LEU A 213 -0.01 24.92 2.93
C LEU A 213 0.96 25.82 2.20
N ARG A 214 0.46 26.93 1.65
CA ARG A 214 1.27 27.90 0.92
C ARG A 214 1.33 29.20 1.71
N ARG A 215 2.49 29.82 1.70
CA ARG A 215 2.65 31.22 2.13
C ARG A 215 3.17 32.03 0.95
N PRO A 216 2.66 33.26 0.74
CA PRO A 216 3.34 34.21 -0.13
C PRO A 216 4.79 34.40 0.36
N CYS A 217 5.72 34.49 -0.58
CA CYS A 217 7.09 34.83 -0.25
C CYS A 217 7.71 35.78 -1.28
N ASP A 218 8.69 36.55 -0.82
CA ASP A 218 9.55 37.42 -1.60
C ASP A 218 11.01 37.25 -1.15
N THR A 219 11.92 38.00 -1.74
CA THR A 219 13.35 37.96 -1.38
C THR A 219 13.64 38.38 0.07
N ALA A 220 12.74 39.10 0.74
CA ALA A 220 12.93 39.59 2.11
C ALA A 220 12.43 38.60 3.18
N ASN A 221 11.37 37.85 2.90
CA ASN A 221 10.71 36.95 3.85
C ASN A 221 10.85 35.44 3.52
N LEU A 222 11.65 35.09 2.51
CA LEU A 222 11.79 33.70 2.07
C LEU A 222 12.26 32.76 3.20
N PHE A 223 13.15 33.23 4.07
CA PHE A 223 13.73 32.44 5.16
C PHE A 223 13.10 32.72 6.54
N GLN A 224 12.03 33.52 6.60
CA GLN A 224 11.26 33.80 7.81
C GLN A 224 10.22 32.71 8.10
#